data_AF-A0A955PHK5-F1
#
_entry.id   AF-A0A955PHK5-F1
#
_cell.length_a   1.000
_cell.length_b   1.000
_cell.length_c   1.000
_cell.angle_alpha   90.00
_cell.angle_beta   90.00
_cell.angle_gamma   90.00
#
_symmetry.space_group_name_H-M   'P 1'
#
loop_
_entity.id
_entity.type
_entity.pdbx_description
1 polymer ?
#
loop_
_entity_poly.entity_id
_entity_poly.type
_entity_poly.pdbx_seq_one_letter_code
_entity_poly.pdbx_strand_id
1 'polypeptide(L)'
;LKTLEEIGSPDNVDAWYKKAREQKRKVMGFGHRVYKAYDPRARVLHPLAELLSKRDPKIQSLYEIAVKLESAVISELGKEKKIFPNVDFYSGIVYAAMKIETEMFTPIFAVSRVAGWTARVLEYLKKNRIFRPRGIYVGPAREEYVPIDKRG
;
A
#
# COMPACT_ATOMS: atom_id res chain seq x y z
N LEU A 1 -3.95 -8.25 1.20
CA LEU A 1 -4.33 -9.68 1.14
C LEU A 1 -3.50 -10.54 2.09
N LYS A 2 -2.18 -10.68 1.92
CA LYS A 2 -1.31 -11.50 2.81
C LYS A 2 -1.53 -11.28 4.31
N THR A 3 -1.68 -10.03 4.75
CA THR A 3 -1.99 -9.72 6.16
C THR A 3 -3.32 -10.29 6.63
N LEU A 4 -4.36 -10.28 5.79
CA LEU A 4 -5.68 -10.82 6.12
C LEU A 4 -5.62 -12.36 6.17
N GLU A 5 -4.88 -12.97 5.24
CA GLU A 5 -4.63 -14.42 5.23
C GLU A 5 -3.83 -14.87 6.46
N GLU A 6 -2.85 -14.08 6.89
CA GLU A 6 -2.06 -14.32 8.11
C GLU A 6 -2.93 -14.28 9.39
N ILE A 7 -3.93 -13.41 9.44
CA ILE A 7 -4.87 -13.32 10.57
C ILE A 7 -5.78 -14.57 10.62
N GLY A 8 -6.20 -15.06 9.45
CA GLY A 8 -6.93 -16.32 9.29
C GLY A 8 -8.40 -16.30 9.70
N SER A 9 -8.77 -15.64 10.80
CA SER A 9 -10.16 -15.54 11.29
C SER A 9 -10.45 -14.17 11.92
N PRO A 10 -11.69 -13.63 11.81
CA PRO A 10 -12.09 -12.40 12.50
C PRO A 10 -11.78 -12.41 14.02
N ASP A 11 -11.84 -13.56 14.68
CA ASP A 11 -11.59 -13.66 16.12
C ASP A 11 -10.12 -13.34 16.48
N ASN A 12 -9.20 -13.61 15.56
CA ASN A 12 -7.76 -13.38 15.76
C ASN A 12 -7.35 -11.91 15.55
N VAL A 13 -8.22 -11.07 14.99
CA VAL A 13 -7.89 -9.69 14.59
C VAL A 13 -7.34 -8.88 15.76
N ASP A 14 -7.99 -8.92 16.92
CA ASP A 14 -7.62 -8.08 18.07
C ASP A 14 -6.26 -8.49 18.64
N ALA A 15 -6.03 -9.80 18.76
CA ALA A 15 -4.75 -10.35 19.22
C ALA A 15 -3.62 -10.06 18.21
N TRP A 16 -3.88 -10.24 16.92
CA TRP A 16 -2.93 -9.95 15.86
C TRP A 16 -2.58 -8.46 15.83
N TYR A 17 -3.59 -7.59 15.92
CA TYR A 17 -3.42 -6.14 15.90
C TYR A 17 -2.58 -5.70 17.10
N LYS A 18 -2.91 -6.13 18.32
CA LYS A 18 -2.12 -5.83 19.52
C LYS A 18 -0.65 -6.20 19.35
N LYS A 19 -0.37 -7.43 18.88
CA LYS A 19 1.00 -7.89 18.61
C LYS A 19 1.70 -7.04 17.55
N ALA A 20 1.00 -6.68 16.48
CA ALA A 20 1.54 -5.79 15.44
C ALA A 20 1.89 -4.40 16.00
N ARG A 21 1.11 -3.88 16.96
CA ARG A 21 1.40 -2.60 17.64
C ARG A 21 2.63 -2.69 18.52
N GLU A 22 2.75 -3.73 19.35
CA GLU A 22 3.91 -3.98 20.20
C GLU A 22 5.21 -4.07 19.38
N GLN A 23 5.15 -4.73 18.22
CA GLN A 23 6.27 -4.88 17.30
C GLN A 23 6.51 -3.66 16.39
N LYS A 24 5.71 -2.60 16.52
CA LYS A 24 5.72 -1.43 15.62
C LYS A 24 5.60 -1.81 14.13
N ARG A 25 4.92 -2.92 13.85
CA ARG A 25 4.66 -3.41 12.50
C ARG A 25 3.67 -2.48 11.80
N LYS A 26 3.92 -2.19 10.51
CA LYS A 26 2.99 -1.44 9.67
C LYS A 26 1.78 -2.31 9.33
N VAL A 27 0.58 -1.76 9.49
CA VAL A 27 -0.65 -2.40 9.00
C VAL A 27 -0.80 -2.06 7.52
N MET A 28 -0.76 -3.08 6.67
CA MET A 28 -0.83 -2.90 5.22
C MET A 28 -2.19 -2.34 4.79
N GLY A 29 -2.20 -1.45 3.80
CA GLY A 29 -3.41 -0.78 3.33
C GLY A 29 -3.86 0.41 4.20
N PHE A 30 -3.08 0.81 5.21
CA PHE A 30 -3.36 1.98 6.03
C PHE A 30 -2.36 3.11 5.83
N GLY A 31 -2.87 4.34 5.90
CA GLY A 31 -2.10 5.56 5.78
C GLY A 31 -1.89 5.96 4.33
N HIS A 32 -1.77 7.28 4.13
CA HIS A 32 -1.52 7.87 2.83
C HIS A 32 -0.62 9.10 2.99
N ARG A 33 0.21 9.37 1.99
CA ARG A 33 1.10 10.55 2.00
C ARG A 33 0.29 11.85 2.01
N VAL A 34 -0.85 11.86 1.32
CA VAL A 34 -1.73 13.02 1.15
C VAL A 34 -2.99 12.96 2.02
N TYR A 35 -3.64 11.79 2.14
CA TYR A 35 -4.93 11.69 2.82
C TYR A 35 -4.71 11.54 4.33
N LYS A 36 -5.34 12.44 5.09
CA LYS A 36 -5.46 12.40 6.57
C LYS A 36 -6.87 12.05 7.03
N ALA A 37 -7.64 11.48 6.10
CA ALA A 37 -9.01 11.03 6.24
C ALA A 37 -9.15 9.77 5.39
N TYR A 38 -10.36 9.19 5.40
CA TYR A 38 -10.70 8.04 4.57
C TYR A 38 -10.40 8.31 3.09
N ASP A 39 -9.64 7.41 2.44
CA ASP A 39 -9.34 7.54 1.02
C ASP A 39 -10.63 7.39 0.20
N PRO A 40 -10.99 8.37 -0.65
CA PRO A 40 -12.23 8.32 -1.42
C PRO A 40 -12.31 7.08 -2.33
N ARG A 41 -11.16 6.55 -2.78
CA ARG A 41 -11.11 5.34 -3.60
C ARG A 41 -11.39 4.09 -2.78
N ALA A 42 -10.90 4.04 -1.54
CA ALA A 42 -11.23 2.96 -0.61
C ALA A 42 -12.73 2.96 -0.30
N ARG A 43 -13.34 4.14 -0.15
CA ARG A 43 -14.78 4.29 0.08
C ARG A 43 -15.64 3.77 -1.07
N VAL A 44 -15.13 3.82 -2.31
CA VAL A 44 -15.78 3.23 -3.48
C VAL A 44 -15.55 1.71 -3.55
N LEU A 45 -14.35 1.24 -3.20
CA LEU A 45 -14.00 -0.18 -3.27
C LEU A 45 -14.60 -1.00 -2.14
N HIS A 46 -14.87 -0.41 -0.97
CA HIS A 46 -15.46 -1.09 0.18
C HIS A 46 -16.80 -1.77 -0.16
N PRO A 47 -17.84 -1.07 -0.64
CA PRO A 47 -19.11 -1.72 -0.98
C PRO A 47 -18.98 -2.74 -2.13
N LEU A 48 -18.02 -2.54 -3.04
CA LEU A 48 -17.73 -3.50 -4.10
C LEU A 48 -17.08 -4.78 -3.53
N ALA A 49 -16.15 -4.65 -2.60
CA ALA A 49 -15.54 -5.77 -1.90
C ALA A 49 -16.58 -6.56 -1.11
N GLU A 50 -17.50 -5.87 -0.42
CA GLU A 50 -18.63 -6.50 0.27
C GLU A 50 -19.54 -7.27 -0.70
N LEU A 51 -19.91 -6.66 -1.82
CA LEU A 51 -20.81 -7.28 -2.79
C LEU A 51 -20.19 -8.53 -3.41
N LEU A 52 -18.91 -8.46 -3.79
CA LEU A 52 -18.23 -9.56 -4.47
C LEU A 52 -17.83 -10.68 -3.49
N SER A 53 -17.55 -10.36 -2.23
CA SER A 53 -17.14 -11.35 -1.23
C SER A 53 -18.24 -12.36 -0.91
N LYS A 54 -19.51 -11.95 -0.95
CA LYS A 54 -20.70 -12.81 -0.73
C LYS A 54 -20.81 -14.02 -1.67
N ARG A 55 -20.04 -14.04 -2.77
CA ARG A 55 -20.06 -15.13 -3.77
C ARG A 55 -19.10 -16.27 -3.44
N ASP A 56 -18.16 -16.07 -2.52
CA ASP A 56 -17.14 -17.05 -2.16
C ASP A 56 -16.89 -17.00 -0.64
N PRO A 57 -17.18 -18.08 0.11
CA PRO A 57 -17.00 -18.10 1.57
C PRO A 57 -15.58 -17.73 2.03
N LYS A 58 -14.55 -18.09 1.26
CA LYS A 58 -13.16 -17.74 1.59
C LYS A 58 -12.95 -16.23 1.48
N ILE A 59 -13.49 -15.61 0.44
CA ILE A 59 -13.39 -14.16 0.24
C ILE A 59 -14.26 -13.40 1.26
N GLN A 60 -15.43 -13.94 1.60
CA GLN A 60 -16.27 -13.42 2.67
C GLN A 60 -15.52 -13.39 4.00
N SER A 61 -14.85 -14.47 4.36
CA SER A 61 -14.02 -14.52 5.58
C SER A 61 -12.91 -13.45 5.56
N LEU A 62 -12.22 -13.28 4.44
CA LEU A 62 -11.20 -12.23 4.29
C LEU A 62 -11.79 -10.82 4.41
N TYR A 63 -13.01 -10.61 3.90
CA TYR A 63 -13.73 -9.36 4.02
C TYR A 63 -14.12 -9.05 5.48
N GLU A 64 -14.64 -10.04 6.21
CA GLU A 64 -14.99 -9.89 7.63
C GLU A 64 -13.75 -9.55 8.49
N ILE A 65 -12.62 -10.21 8.21
CA ILE A 65 -11.33 -9.87 8.84
C ILE A 65 -10.95 -8.41 8.54
N ALA A 66 -11.10 -7.97 7.28
CA ALA A 66 -10.75 -6.62 6.87
C ALA A 66 -11.60 -5.55 7.57
N VAL A 67 -12.91 -5.75 7.67
CA VAL A 67 -13.82 -4.81 8.34
C VAL A 67 -13.52 -4.70 9.84
N LYS A 68 -13.25 -5.83 10.50
CA LYS A 68 -12.89 -5.83 11.92
C LYS A 68 -11.52 -5.18 12.14
N LEU A 69 -10.53 -5.50 11.31
CA LEU A 69 -9.20 -4.90 11.37
C LEU A 69 -9.26 -3.38 11.12
N GLU A 70 -10.09 -2.94 10.18
CA GLU A 70 -10.31 -1.52 9.94
C GLU A 70 -10.86 -0.80 11.16
N SER A 71 -11.87 -1.38 11.80
CA SER A 71 -12.47 -0.82 13.00
C SER A 71 -11.44 -0.66 14.12
N ALA A 72 -10.65 -1.72 14.37
CA ALA A 72 -9.56 -1.70 15.34
C ALA A 72 -8.54 -0.59 15.04
N VAL A 73 -8.02 -0.53 13.80
CA VAL A 73 -7.03 0.47 13.40
C VAL A 73 -7.57 1.90 13.49
N ILE A 74 -8.79 2.15 13.01
CA ILE A 74 -9.39 3.50 13.04
C ILE A 74 -9.62 3.96 14.47
N SER A 75 -10.05 3.05 15.36
CA SER A 75 -10.36 3.38 16.76
C SER A 75 -9.13 3.95 17.52
N GLU A 76 -7.94 3.43 17.25
CA GLU A 76 -6.67 3.87 17.84
C GLU A 76 -5.96 4.90 16.94
N LEU A 77 -5.51 4.46 15.75
CA LEU A 77 -4.64 5.25 14.88
C LEU A 77 -5.37 6.31 14.07
N GLY A 78 -6.67 6.13 13.81
CA GLY A 78 -7.49 7.12 13.12
C GLY A 78 -7.65 8.40 13.95
N LYS A 79 -7.88 8.26 15.26
CA LYS A 79 -8.03 9.39 16.19
C LYS A 79 -6.70 10.07 16.47
N GLU A 80 -5.68 9.29 16.83
CA GLU A 80 -4.38 9.81 17.27
C GLU A 80 -3.50 10.31 16.13
N LYS A 81 -3.41 9.55 15.04
CA LYS A 81 -2.41 9.75 13.98
C LYS A 81 -3.00 10.08 12.61
N LYS A 82 -4.33 10.19 12.53
CA LYS A 82 -5.06 10.42 11.28
C LYS A 82 -4.71 9.39 10.20
N ILE A 83 -4.60 8.12 10.61
CA ILE A 83 -4.30 6.99 9.74
C ILE A 83 -5.61 6.27 9.43
N PHE A 84 -5.92 6.20 8.14
CA PHE A 84 -7.16 5.64 7.59
C PHE A 84 -6.83 4.65 6.47
N PRO A 85 -7.76 3.77 6.07
CA PRO A 85 -7.53 2.85 4.97
C PRO A 85 -7.33 3.62 3.67
N ASN A 86 -6.43 3.10 2.83
CA ASN A 86 -6.16 3.58 1.49
C ASN A 86 -6.76 2.62 0.45
N VAL A 87 -6.66 2.99 -0.83
CA VAL A 87 -7.19 2.20 -1.96
C VAL A 87 -6.72 0.73 -1.97
N ASP A 88 -5.51 0.46 -1.48
CA ASP A 88 -4.91 -0.88 -1.51
C ASP A 88 -5.55 -1.83 -0.49
N PHE A 89 -6.24 -1.30 0.54
CA PHE A 89 -6.85 -2.10 1.59
C PHE A 89 -7.96 -3.02 1.05
N TYR A 90 -8.89 -2.46 0.29
CA TYR A 90 -10.02 -3.20 -0.28
C TYR A 90 -9.77 -3.73 -1.70
N SER A 91 -8.88 -3.12 -2.49
CA SER A 91 -8.62 -3.56 -3.87
C SER A 91 -8.16 -5.01 -3.96
N GLY A 92 -7.32 -5.47 -3.03
CA GLY A 92 -6.86 -6.85 -3.01
C GLY A 92 -7.99 -7.87 -2.79
N ILE A 93 -9.01 -7.52 -2.02
CA ILE A 93 -10.21 -8.36 -1.81
C ILE A 93 -11.04 -8.40 -3.08
N VAL A 94 -11.23 -7.24 -3.73
CA VAL A 94 -11.94 -7.15 -5.02
C VAL A 94 -11.26 -8.02 -6.08
N TYR A 95 -9.94 -7.92 -6.25
CA TYR A 95 -9.22 -8.73 -7.22
C TYR A 95 -9.24 -10.23 -6.86
N ALA A 96 -9.11 -10.58 -5.58
CA ALA A 96 -9.23 -11.97 -5.13
C ALA A 96 -10.63 -12.54 -5.42
N ALA A 97 -11.69 -11.75 -5.20
CA ALA A 97 -13.06 -12.12 -5.54
C ALA A 97 -13.27 -12.36 -7.05
N MET A 98 -12.49 -11.68 -7.89
CA MET A 98 -12.45 -11.86 -9.34
C MET A 98 -11.54 -13.03 -9.77
N LYS A 99 -10.99 -13.81 -8.82
CA LYS A 99 -10.05 -14.92 -9.06
C LYS A 99 -8.77 -14.51 -9.78
N ILE A 100 -8.35 -13.27 -9.58
CA ILE A 100 -7.10 -12.75 -10.11
C ILE A 100 -5.98 -13.15 -9.17
N GLU A 101 -4.91 -13.70 -9.71
CA GLU A 101 -3.73 -14.06 -8.93
C GLU A 101 -3.08 -12.83 -8.30
N THR A 102 -2.54 -12.96 -7.08
CA THR A 102 -1.99 -11.82 -6.33
C THR A 102 -0.83 -11.13 -7.04
N GLU A 103 -0.07 -11.88 -7.85
CA GLU A 103 1.04 -11.37 -8.65
C GLU A 103 0.55 -10.41 -9.76
N MET A 104 -0.71 -10.55 -10.17
CA MET A 104 -1.33 -9.72 -11.21
C MET A 104 -1.95 -8.42 -10.69
N PHE A 105 -1.97 -8.18 -9.36
CA PHE A 105 -2.55 -6.96 -8.79
C PHE A 105 -1.82 -5.70 -9.26
N THR A 106 -0.49 -5.72 -9.27
CA THR A 106 0.33 -4.58 -9.72
C THR A 106 0.26 -4.37 -11.25
N PRO A 107 0.32 -5.43 -12.10
CA PRO A 107 0.02 -5.29 -13.52
C PRO A 107 -1.35 -4.66 -13.83
N ILE A 108 -2.42 -5.04 -13.14
CA ILE A 108 -3.75 -4.45 -13.35
C ILE A 108 -3.79 -2.98 -12.94
N PHE A 109 -3.11 -2.63 -11.83
CA PHE A 109 -2.91 -1.23 -11.48
C PHE A 109 -2.23 -0.46 -12.62
N ALA A 110 -1.21 -1.04 -13.26
CA ALA A 110 -0.50 -0.41 -14.38
C ALA A 110 -1.41 -0.23 -15.61
N VAL A 111 -2.29 -1.19 -15.91
CA VAL A 111 -3.30 -1.08 -16.99
C VAL A 111 -4.20 0.14 -16.77
N SER A 112 -4.66 0.38 -15.55
CA SER A 112 -5.43 1.60 -15.24
C SER A 112 -4.55 2.85 -15.29
N ARG A 113 -3.32 2.77 -14.74
CA ARG A 113 -2.45 3.94 -14.55
C ARG A 113 -1.79 4.44 -15.84
N VAL A 114 -1.66 3.61 -16.86
CA VAL A 114 -1.04 3.98 -18.14
C VAL A 114 -1.70 5.20 -18.77
N ALA A 115 -3.03 5.32 -18.68
CA ALA A 115 -3.76 6.50 -19.17
C ALA A 115 -3.33 7.80 -18.44
N GLY A 116 -3.10 7.71 -17.12
CA GLY A 116 -2.59 8.83 -16.34
C GLY A 116 -1.13 9.15 -16.67
N TRP A 117 -0.29 8.13 -16.84
CA TRP A 117 1.12 8.33 -17.22
C TRP A 117 1.26 8.98 -18.59
N THR A 118 0.53 8.51 -19.60
CA THR A 118 0.56 9.09 -20.95
C THR A 118 0.02 10.51 -20.95
N ALA A 119 -1.10 10.79 -20.27
CA ALA A 119 -1.61 12.14 -20.12
C ALA A 119 -0.60 13.09 -19.47
N ARG A 120 0.09 12.64 -18.41
CA ARG A 120 1.16 13.42 -17.75
C ARG A 120 2.34 13.71 -18.66
N VAL A 121 2.76 12.73 -19.47
CA VAL A 121 3.84 12.91 -20.45
C VAL A 121 3.44 13.93 -21.51
N LEU A 122 2.25 13.77 -22.10
CA LEU A 122 1.74 14.68 -23.12
C LEU A 122 1.59 16.12 -22.58
N GLU A 123 1.12 16.30 -21.35
CA GLU A 123 1.05 17.61 -20.72
C GLU A 123 2.44 18.22 -20.51
N TYR A 124 3.40 17.42 -20.01
CA TYR A 124 4.76 17.89 -19.74
C TYR A 124 5.48 18.34 -21.02
N LEU A 125 5.31 17.59 -22.12
CA LEU A 125 5.95 17.87 -23.40
C LEU A 125 5.53 19.22 -24.01
N LYS A 126 4.34 19.76 -23.68
CA LYS A 126 3.91 21.10 -24.13
C LYS A 126 4.82 22.23 -23.64
N LYS A 127 5.44 22.06 -22.47
CA LYS A 127 6.39 23.02 -21.87
C LYS A 127 7.55 22.24 -21.25
N ASN A 128 8.24 21.49 -22.09
CA ASN A 128 9.25 20.53 -21.67
C ASN A 128 10.44 21.20 -20.95
N ARG A 129 10.96 20.52 -19.93
CA ARG A 129 12.23 20.85 -19.27
C ARG A 129 12.98 19.54 -18.97
N ILE A 130 14.31 19.53 -19.04
CA ILE A 130 15.05 18.33 -18.64
C ILE A 130 15.05 18.19 -17.10
N PHE A 131 14.74 17.00 -16.61
CA PHE A 131 14.95 16.66 -15.19
C PHE A 131 16.43 16.38 -14.95
N ARG A 132 17.10 17.26 -14.19
CA ARG A 132 18.51 17.12 -13.80
C ARG A 132 18.70 17.46 -12.31
N PRO A 133 18.29 16.57 -11.38
CA PRO A 133 18.53 16.78 -9.96
C PRO A 133 20.04 16.74 -9.64
N ARG A 134 20.44 17.37 -8.54
CA ARG A 134 21.82 17.35 -8.03
C ARG A 134 21.88 16.52 -6.74
N GLY A 135 23.01 15.86 -6.52
CA GLY A 135 23.35 15.23 -5.23
C GLY A 135 24.23 16.16 -4.39
N ILE A 136 24.12 16.04 -3.06
CA ILE A 136 25.06 16.66 -2.12
C ILE A 136 26.15 15.62 -1.86
N TYR A 137 27.41 15.95 -2.20
CA TYR A 137 28.54 15.09 -1.92
C TYR A 137 28.91 15.18 -0.43
N VAL A 138 28.91 14.03 0.25
CA VAL A 138 29.27 13.88 1.67
C VAL A 138 30.38 12.84 1.86
N GLY A 139 31.07 12.48 0.78
CA GLY A 139 32.20 11.58 0.80
C GLY A 139 33.48 12.27 1.29
N PRO A 140 34.59 11.52 1.40
CA PRO A 140 35.88 12.09 1.75
C PRO A 140 36.28 13.18 0.75
N ALA A 141 37.14 14.11 1.17
CA ALA A 141 37.75 15.05 0.23
C ALA A 141 38.65 14.30 -0.77
N ARG A 142 39.44 15.02 -1.56
CA ARG A 142 40.39 14.40 -2.48
C ARG A 142 41.29 13.41 -1.73
N GLU A 143 41.19 12.13 -2.09
CA GLU A 143 42.12 11.10 -1.64
C GLU A 143 43.20 10.86 -2.71
N GLU A 144 44.41 10.59 -2.27
CA GLU A 144 45.47 10.14 -3.17
C GLU A 144 45.22 8.69 -3.57
N TYR A 145 45.38 8.40 -4.85
CA TYR A 145 45.23 7.04 -5.36
C TYR A 145 46.42 6.19 -4.89
N VAL A 146 46.14 5.13 -4.14
CA VAL A 146 47.15 4.13 -3.74
C VAL A 146 47.16 3.00 -4.78
N PRO A 147 48.29 2.71 -5.45
CA PRO A 147 48.43 1.52 -6.32
C PRO A 147 48.08 0.23 -5.59
N ILE A 148 47.55 -0.76 -6.31
CA ILE A 148 46.99 -1.99 -5.70
C ILE A 148 48.03 -2.77 -4.88
N ASP A 149 49.27 -2.81 -5.33
CA ASP A 149 50.44 -3.41 -4.66
C ASP A 149 50.88 -2.69 -3.38
N LYS A 150 50.36 -1.47 -3.16
CA LYS A 150 50.61 -0.64 -1.97
C LYS A 150 49.40 -0.53 -1.04
N ARG A 151 48.32 -1.26 -1.34
CA ARG A 151 47.17 -1.42 -0.44
C ARG A 151 47.46 -2.61 0.48
N GLY A 152 47.16 -2.47 1.77
CA GLY A 152 47.32 -3.55 2.77
C GLY A 152 46.35 -4.70 2.58
#